data_AF-C9N0R8-F1
#
_entry.id   AF-C9N0R8-F1
#
_cell.length_a   1.000
_cell.length_b   1.000
_cell.length_c   1.000
_cell.angle_alpha   90.00
_cell.angle_beta   90.00
_cell.angle_gamma   90.00
#
_symmetry.space_group_name_H-M   'P 1'
#
loop_
_entity.id
_entity.type
_entity.pdbx_description
1 polymer ?
#
loop_
_entity_poly.entity_id
_entity_poly.type
_entity_poly.pdbx_seq_one_letter_code
_entity_poly.pdbx_strand_id
1 'polypeptide(L)'
;MKKKLAVLLGVLVLSSVSFAAPAKAARPAGGSIENSLNNLENQLSRLQQMEDAKFREQEAQANAAVQRLNNYTAMQAKIDQRIAEIEANAETSIFGKEFKSKIAEYKNLRNQLDKEIAREQQAIDNYELIKSLRQ
;
A
#
# COMPACT_ATOMS: atom_id res chain seq x y z
N MET A 1 6.85 -19.98 21.60
CA MET A 1 7.06 -18.61 22.13
C MET A 1 6.30 -17.62 21.25
N LYS A 2 5.47 -16.78 21.86
CA LYS A 2 4.53 -15.86 21.20
C LYS A 2 5.31 -14.76 20.46
N LYS A 3 5.33 -14.77 19.13
CA LYS A 3 5.89 -13.66 18.34
C LYS A 3 4.81 -12.58 18.27
N LYS A 4 5.01 -11.52 19.05
CA LYS A 4 4.18 -10.31 18.99
C LYS A 4 4.39 -9.67 17.62
N LEU A 5 3.43 -9.81 16.72
CA LEU A 5 3.36 -8.97 15.53
C LEU A 5 3.04 -7.56 16.01
N ALA A 6 4.09 -6.73 16.12
CA ALA A 6 3.93 -5.30 16.15
C ALA A 6 3.49 -4.87 14.75
N VAL A 7 2.18 -4.96 14.50
CA VAL A 7 1.55 -4.29 13.37
C VAL A 7 1.75 -2.80 13.62
N LEU A 8 2.70 -2.20 12.90
CA LEU A 8 2.80 -0.75 12.80
C LEU A 8 1.53 -0.26 12.09
N LEU A 9 0.49 -0.04 12.88
CA LEU A 9 -0.63 0.87 12.62
C LEU A 9 -0.08 2.31 12.56
N GLY A 10 0.77 2.58 11.56
CA GLY A 10 1.40 3.86 11.35
C GLY A 10 0.74 4.55 10.16
N VAL A 11 -0.01 5.60 10.46
CA VAL A 11 -0.59 6.57 9.52
C VAL A 11 -1.97 6.18 8.94
N LEU A 12 -2.90 5.80 9.81
CA LEU A 12 -4.25 6.36 9.68
C LEU A 12 -4.18 7.74 10.35
N VAL A 13 -3.86 8.80 9.59
CA VAL A 13 -4.12 10.16 10.08
C VAL A 13 -5.63 10.28 10.16
N LEU A 14 -6.18 9.84 11.30
CA LEU A 14 -7.45 10.33 11.80
C LEU A 14 -7.21 11.81 12.06
N SER A 15 -7.33 12.62 11.01
CA SER A 15 -7.54 14.04 11.14
C SER A 15 -8.76 14.17 12.05
N SER A 16 -8.46 14.37 13.33
CA SER A 16 -9.41 14.47 14.40
C SER A 16 -10.33 15.63 14.08
N VAL A 17 -11.47 15.33 13.47
CA VAL A 17 -12.61 16.24 13.48
C VAL A 17 -13.03 16.32 14.93
N SER A 18 -12.54 17.35 15.63
CA SER A 18 -12.95 17.68 16.98
C SER A 18 -14.46 17.90 16.98
N PHE A 19 -15.22 16.90 17.42
CA PHE A 19 -16.59 17.08 17.90
C PHE A 19 -16.52 17.78 19.27
N ALA A 20 -16.23 19.09 19.25
CA ALA A 20 -16.45 19.93 20.42
C ALA A 20 -17.94 20.28 20.49
N ALA A 21 -18.66 19.68 21.43
CA ALA A 21 -19.98 20.10 21.89
C ALA A 21 -19.83 20.96 23.17
N PRO A 22 -20.74 21.89 23.49
CA PRO A 22 -20.44 23.33 23.59
C PRO A 22 -20.46 23.90 25.01
N ALA A 23 -19.75 25.02 25.22
CA ALA A 23 -19.86 25.83 26.44
C ALA A 23 -21.05 26.80 26.37
N LYS A 24 -22.16 26.39 27.00
CA LYS A 24 -23.27 27.16 27.60
C LYS A 24 -23.87 28.40 26.86
N ALA A 25 -25.11 28.16 26.41
CA ALA A 25 -26.30 29.02 26.53
C ALA A 25 -26.43 30.31 25.70
N ALA A 26 -27.02 30.16 24.51
CA ALA A 26 -28.14 31.00 24.08
C ALA A 26 -29.18 30.07 23.44
N ARG A 27 -30.46 30.12 23.88
CA ARG A 27 -31.54 29.42 23.19
C ARG A 27 -31.69 30.03 21.79
N PRO A 28 -31.59 29.26 20.69
CA PRO A 28 -32.31 29.63 19.49
C PRO A 28 -33.74 29.09 19.63
N ALA A 29 -34.68 29.99 19.79
CA ALA A 29 -36.06 29.70 19.40
C ALA A 29 -36.04 29.19 17.94
N GLY A 30 -36.55 27.97 17.70
CA GLY A 30 -37.02 27.56 16.37
C GLY A 30 -36.01 26.99 15.36
N GLY A 31 -34.79 26.60 15.77
CA GLY A 31 -33.91 25.74 14.95
C GLY A 31 -34.07 24.28 15.41
N SER A 32 -35.10 23.62 14.90
CA SER A 32 -35.70 22.39 15.43
C SER A 32 -34.71 21.23 15.66
N ILE A 33 -34.94 20.38 16.67
CA ILE A 33 -34.14 19.16 16.96
C ILE A 33 -34.01 18.29 15.71
N GLU A 34 -35.05 18.32 14.87
CA GLU A 34 -35.16 17.73 13.55
C GLU A 34 -34.04 18.21 12.60
N ASN A 35 -33.65 19.49 12.62
CA ASN A 35 -32.52 19.98 11.82
C ASN A 35 -31.18 19.38 12.28
N SER A 36 -31.02 19.16 13.59
CA SER A 36 -29.81 18.52 14.14
C SER A 36 -29.75 17.04 13.77
N LEU A 37 -30.88 16.34 13.84
CA LEU A 37 -31.02 14.95 13.37
C LEU A 37 -30.69 14.84 11.87
N ASN A 38 -31.31 15.68 11.03
CA ASN A 38 -31.06 15.71 9.59
C ASN A 38 -29.58 15.97 9.27
N ASN A 39 -28.91 16.84 10.02
CA ASN A 39 -27.47 17.07 9.84
C ASN A 39 -26.63 15.84 10.20
N LEU A 40 -26.95 15.14 11.30
CA LEU A 40 -26.25 13.91 11.68
C LEU A 40 -26.45 12.78 10.66
N GLU A 41 -27.68 12.60 10.15
CA GLU A 41 -27.98 11.62 9.10
C GLU A 41 -27.21 11.92 7.81
N ASN A 42 -27.14 13.19 7.41
CA ASN A 42 -26.33 13.62 6.27
C ASN A 42 -24.83 13.37 6.48
N GLN A 43 -24.31 13.61 7.68
CA GLN A 43 -22.91 13.33 8.01
C GLN A 43 -22.61 11.83 7.98
N LEU A 44 -23.50 11.00 8.54
CA LEU A 44 -23.37 9.54 8.50
C LEU A 44 -23.39 9.01 7.06
N SER A 45 -24.32 9.49 6.23
CA SER A 45 -24.41 9.11 4.82
C SER A 45 -23.13 9.48 4.05
N ARG A 46 -22.56 10.67 4.29
CA ARG A 46 -21.27 11.06 3.71
C ARG A 46 -20.11 10.17 4.17
N LEU A 47 -20.07 9.80 5.46
CA LEU A 47 -19.04 8.90 5.98
C LEU A 47 -19.09 7.54 5.29
N GLN A 48 -20.29 6.97 5.14
CA GLN A 48 -20.50 5.70 4.44
C GLN A 48 -20.04 5.78 2.96
N GLN A 49 -20.40 6.87 2.27
CA GLN A 49 -19.96 7.09 0.89
C GLN A 49 -18.44 7.22 0.76
N MET A 50 -17.78 7.91 1.70
CA MET A 50 -16.32 8.05 1.71
C MET A 50 -15.63 6.72 2.00
N GLU A 51 -16.15 5.93 2.94
CA GLU A 51 -15.65 4.58 3.24
C GLU A 51 -15.75 3.67 2.00
N ASP A 52 -16.90 3.68 1.31
CA ASP A 52 -17.09 2.93 0.07
C ASP A 52 -16.12 3.36 -1.04
N ALA A 53 -15.93 4.66 -1.22
CA ALA A 53 -15.01 5.19 -2.20
C ALA A 53 -13.57 4.79 -1.89
N LYS A 54 -13.15 4.89 -0.62
CA LYS A 54 -11.81 4.48 -0.18
C LYS A 54 -11.57 2.99 -0.34
N PHE A 55 -12.57 2.17 -0.04
CA PHE A 55 -12.47 0.73 -0.25
C PHE A 55 -12.25 0.37 -1.73
N ARG A 56 -13.04 0.98 -2.64
CA ARG A 56 -12.87 0.77 -4.09
C ARG A 56 -11.52 1.28 -4.61
N GLU A 57 -11.03 2.40 -4.06
CA GLU A 57 -9.71 2.93 -4.38
C GLU A 57 -8.60 1.92 -4.01
N GLN A 58 -8.68 1.34 -2.81
CA GLN A 58 -7.72 0.34 -2.34
C GLN A 58 -7.79 -0.97 -3.14
N GLU A 59 -9.00 -1.39 -3.54
CA GLU A 59 -9.19 -2.52 -4.44
C GLU A 59 -8.49 -2.31 -5.79
N ALA A 60 -8.68 -1.13 -6.40
CA ALA A 60 -8.02 -0.79 -7.65
C ALA A 60 -6.48 -0.75 -7.51
N GLN A 61 -5.97 -0.20 -6.40
CA GLN A 61 -4.54 -0.17 -6.11
C GLN A 61 -3.95 -1.58 -5.93
N ALA A 62 -4.64 -2.45 -5.20
CA ALA A 62 -4.23 -3.85 -5.00
C ALA A 62 -4.25 -4.64 -6.32
N ASN A 63 -5.28 -4.47 -7.13
CA ASN A 63 -5.34 -5.10 -8.46
C ASN A 63 -4.19 -4.63 -9.37
N ALA A 64 -3.84 -3.35 -9.34
CA ALA A 64 -2.68 -2.83 -10.06
C ALA A 64 -1.36 -3.38 -9.48
N ALA A 65 -1.27 -3.56 -8.15
CA ALA A 65 -0.12 -4.17 -7.49
C ALA A 65 0.07 -5.63 -7.91
N VAL A 66 -1.00 -6.42 -8.05
CA VAL A 66 -0.93 -7.80 -8.57
C VAL A 66 -0.33 -7.83 -9.98
N GLN A 67 -0.75 -6.91 -10.85
CA GLN A 67 -0.19 -6.82 -12.21
C GLN A 67 1.30 -6.45 -12.21
N ARG A 68 1.69 -5.47 -11.39
CA ARG A 68 3.10 -5.08 -11.24
C ARG A 68 3.95 -6.20 -10.64
N LEU A 69 3.44 -6.91 -9.64
CA LEU A 69 4.10 -8.05 -9.00
C LEU A 69 4.41 -9.16 -10.02
N ASN A 70 3.45 -9.49 -10.89
CA ASN A 70 3.66 -10.47 -11.96
C ASN A 70 4.76 -10.02 -12.94
N ASN A 71 4.74 -8.75 -13.35
CA ASN A 71 5.76 -8.18 -14.23
C ASN A 71 7.15 -8.19 -13.59
N TYR A 72 7.25 -7.78 -12.32
CA TYR A 72 8.51 -7.77 -11.58
C TYR A 72 9.07 -9.17 -11.37
N THR A 73 8.22 -10.16 -11.08
CA THR A 73 8.66 -11.55 -10.96
C THR A 73 9.24 -12.09 -12.27
N ALA A 74 8.62 -11.77 -13.41
CA ALA A 74 9.15 -12.13 -14.73
C ALA A 74 10.50 -11.42 -15.03
N MET A 75 10.62 -10.14 -14.65
CA MET A 75 11.88 -9.39 -14.77
C MET A 75 12.98 -9.98 -13.89
N GLN A 76 12.66 -10.42 -12.68
CA GLN A 76 13.61 -11.04 -11.76
C GLN A 76 14.20 -12.32 -12.37
N ALA A 77 13.36 -13.21 -12.90
CA ALA A 77 13.80 -14.42 -13.58
C ALA A 77 14.73 -14.11 -14.78
N LYS A 78 14.42 -13.07 -15.54
CA LYS A 78 15.26 -12.62 -16.66
C LYS A 78 16.61 -12.08 -16.19
N ILE A 79 16.66 -11.34 -15.08
CA ILE A 79 17.90 -10.84 -14.50
C ILE A 79 18.76 -12.01 -14.00
N ASP A 80 18.16 -12.96 -13.28
CA ASP A 80 18.86 -14.15 -12.77
C ASP A 80 19.45 -14.98 -13.93
N GLN A 81 18.69 -15.16 -15.02
CA GLN A 81 19.21 -15.79 -16.23
C GLN A 81 20.40 -15.03 -16.82
N ARG A 82 20.32 -13.70 -16.96
CA ARG A 82 21.42 -12.90 -17.52
C ARG A 82 22.66 -12.92 -16.64
N ILE A 83 22.50 -12.92 -15.32
CA ILE A 83 23.64 -13.07 -14.39
C ILE A 83 24.34 -14.41 -14.64
N ALA A 84 23.60 -15.51 -14.70
CA ALA A 84 24.17 -16.84 -14.94
C ALA A 84 24.87 -16.93 -16.30
N GLU A 85 24.28 -16.38 -17.37
CA GLU A 85 24.89 -16.34 -18.70
C GLU A 85 26.20 -15.55 -18.70
N ILE A 86 26.26 -14.42 -17.98
CA ILE A 86 27.49 -13.63 -17.90
C ILE A 86 28.54 -14.35 -17.05
N GLU A 87 28.16 -14.92 -15.91
CA GLU A 87 29.07 -15.65 -15.01
C GLU A 87 29.72 -16.85 -15.73
N ALA A 88 28.99 -17.55 -16.60
CA ALA A 88 29.53 -18.66 -17.40
C ALA A 88 30.63 -18.23 -18.40
N ASN A 89 30.64 -16.98 -18.84
CA ASN A 89 31.58 -16.45 -19.84
C ASN A 89 32.66 -15.53 -19.25
N ALA A 90 32.48 -15.05 -18.02
CA ALA A 90 33.33 -14.02 -17.42
C ALA A 90 34.76 -14.49 -17.16
N GLU A 91 34.95 -15.77 -16.81
CA GLU A 91 36.27 -16.31 -16.45
C GLU A 91 37.14 -16.66 -17.67
N THR A 92 36.54 -16.82 -18.85
CA THR A 92 37.26 -17.16 -20.10
C THR A 92 37.38 -15.97 -21.05
N SER A 93 36.74 -14.84 -20.74
CA SER A 93 36.76 -13.65 -21.58
C SER A 93 37.97 -12.74 -21.29
N ILE A 94 38.54 -12.17 -22.36
CA ILE A 94 39.49 -11.06 -22.26
C ILE A 94 38.89 -9.80 -21.61
N PHE A 95 37.55 -9.68 -21.60
CA PHE A 95 36.80 -8.62 -20.95
C PHE A 95 36.23 -9.05 -19.59
N GLY A 96 36.91 -9.96 -18.89
CA GLY A 96 36.43 -10.52 -17.62
C GLY A 96 36.15 -9.47 -16.55
N LYS A 97 36.89 -8.35 -16.53
CA LYS A 97 36.63 -7.23 -15.60
C LYS A 97 35.31 -6.54 -15.91
N GLU A 98 35.05 -6.26 -17.18
CA GLU A 98 33.83 -5.62 -17.66
C GLU A 98 32.61 -6.51 -17.41
N PHE A 99 32.74 -7.83 -17.62
CA PHE A 99 31.68 -8.79 -17.28
C PHE A 99 31.40 -8.83 -15.77
N LYS A 100 32.43 -8.85 -14.92
CA LYS A 100 32.26 -8.77 -13.45
C LYS A 100 31.58 -7.47 -13.03
N SER A 101 31.93 -6.34 -13.65
CA SER A 101 31.23 -5.06 -13.43
C SER A 101 29.75 -5.14 -13.85
N LYS A 102 29.46 -5.73 -15.01
CA LYS A 102 28.08 -5.89 -15.49
C LYS A 102 27.25 -6.79 -14.58
N ILE A 103 27.83 -7.88 -14.06
CA ILE A 103 27.17 -8.73 -13.05
C ILE A 103 26.82 -7.92 -11.80
N ALA A 104 27.72 -7.05 -11.31
CA ALA A 104 27.45 -6.21 -10.15
C ALA A 104 26.27 -5.25 -10.38
N GLU A 105 26.18 -4.65 -11.58
CA GLU A 105 25.02 -3.82 -11.98
C GLU A 105 23.72 -4.62 -11.97
N TYR A 106 23.71 -5.82 -12.56
CA TYR A 106 22.53 -6.69 -12.56
C TYR A 106 22.11 -7.11 -11.15
N LYS A 107 23.07 -7.45 -10.28
CA LYS A 107 22.80 -7.79 -8.87
C LYS A 107 22.21 -6.61 -8.11
N ASN A 108 22.68 -5.39 -8.36
CA ASN A 108 22.09 -4.18 -7.77
C ASN A 108 20.65 -3.97 -8.25
N LEU A 109 20.40 -4.11 -9.56
CA LEU A 109 19.05 -4.00 -10.12
C LEU A 109 18.10 -5.07 -9.54
N ARG A 110 18.57 -6.32 -9.40
CA ARG A 110 17.81 -7.39 -8.74
C ARG A 110 17.44 -7.01 -7.30
N ASN A 111 18.37 -6.46 -6.53
CA ASN A 111 18.10 -6.04 -5.15
C ASN A 111 17.09 -4.89 -5.06
N GLN A 112 17.04 -3.99 -6.07
CA GLN A 112 16.02 -2.96 -6.15
C GLN A 112 14.65 -3.58 -6.48
N LEU A 113 14.63 -4.54 -7.41
CA LEU A 113 13.42 -5.25 -7.81
C LEU A 113 12.81 -6.04 -6.65
N ASP A 114 13.63 -6.72 -5.84
CA ASP A 114 13.18 -7.41 -4.63
C ASP A 114 12.46 -6.47 -3.65
N LYS A 115 12.92 -5.21 -3.52
CA LYS A 115 12.26 -4.19 -2.68
C LYS A 115 10.92 -3.76 -3.26
N GLU A 116 10.82 -3.57 -4.57
CA GLU A 116 9.54 -3.24 -5.21
C GLU A 116 8.54 -4.39 -5.10
N ILE A 117 8.98 -5.64 -5.34
CA ILE A 117 8.16 -6.85 -5.12
C ILE A 117 7.60 -6.89 -3.70
N ALA A 118 8.44 -6.63 -2.69
CA ALA A 118 7.98 -6.61 -1.30
C ALA A 118 6.94 -5.50 -1.05
N ARG A 119 7.08 -4.33 -1.68
CA ARG A 119 6.09 -3.24 -1.57
C ARG A 119 4.77 -3.59 -2.24
N GLU A 120 4.80 -4.17 -3.44
CA GLU A 120 3.57 -4.59 -4.12
C GLU A 120 2.85 -5.69 -3.34
N GLN A 121 3.60 -6.66 -2.79
CA GLN A 121 3.03 -7.69 -1.92
C GLN A 121 2.38 -7.07 -0.68
N GLN A 122 3.03 -6.09 -0.04
CA GLN A 122 2.47 -5.40 1.11
C GLN A 122 1.18 -4.64 0.75
N ALA A 123 1.09 -4.02 -0.42
CA ALA A 123 -0.13 -3.35 -0.88
C ALA A 123 -1.30 -4.34 -1.04
N ILE A 124 -1.02 -5.53 -1.58
CA ILE A 124 -2.01 -6.61 -1.71
C ILE A 124 -2.46 -7.11 -0.32
N ASP A 125 -1.50 -7.39 0.56
CA ASP A 125 -1.78 -7.90 1.91
C ASP A 125 -2.61 -6.90 2.74
N ASN A 126 -2.30 -5.61 2.63
CA ASN A 126 -3.05 -4.55 3.30
C ASN A 126 -4.51 -4.49 2.81
N TYR A 127 -4.75 -4.64 1.50
CA TYR A 127 -6.11 -4.65 0.97
C TYR A 127 -6.88 -5.90 1.41
N GLU A 128 -6.28 -7.09 1.38
CA GLU A 128 -6.93 -8.31 1.86
C GLU A 128 -7.26 -8.24 3.36
N LEU A 129 -6.39 -7.60 4.17
CA LEU A 129 -6.70 -7.31 5.57
C LEU A 129 -7.92 -6.39 5.69
N ILE A 130 -7.96 -5.27 4.98
CA ILE A 130 -9.08 -4.32 5.03
C ILE A 130 -10.39 -4.99 4.57
N LYS A 131 -10.32 -5.79 3.52
CA LYS A 131 -11.45 -6.59 3.01
C LYS A 131 -11.95 -7.60 4.05
N SER A 132 -11.07 -8.25 4.79
CA SER A 132 -11.45 -9.18 5.86
C SER A 132 -12.14 -8.51 7.05
N LEU A 133 -11.79 -7.24 7.34
CA LEU A 133 -12.41 -6.46 8.43
C LEU A 133 -13.80 -5.94 8.09
N ARG A 134 -14.15 -5.93 6.80
CA ARG A 134 -15.43 -5.44 6.27
C ARG A 134 -16.50 -6.54 6.14
N GLN A 135 -16.08 -7.80 6.11
CA GLN A 135 -16.96 -8.98 6.08
C GLN A 135 -17.58 -9.23 7.45
#